data_AF-A0A166BSD9-F1
#
_entry.id   AF-A0A166BSD9-F1
#
_cell.length_a   1.000
_cell.length_b   1.000
_cell.length_c   1.000
_cell.angle_alpha   90.00
_cell.angle_beta   90.00
_cell.angle_gamma   90.00
#
_symmetry.space_group_name_H-M   'P 1'
#
loop_
_entity.id
_entity.type
_entity.pdbx_description
1 polymer ?
#
loop_
_entity_poly.entity_id
_entity_poly.type
_entity_poly.pdbx_seq_one_letter_code
_entity_poly.pdbx_strand_id
1 'polypeptide(L)'
;MVSDSMLYSCSLPDEEYSISLFRKIRWADGVFCPKCHSFHVEKRGPQGRIHRYQCKNCGNNFNDFTNTIFHRSQVPIGIIFYILFNMNKTTTALAKETGHTRLTISRIKNMLKEK
;
A
#
# COMPACT_ATOMS: atom_id res chain seq x y z
N MET A 1 10.70 39.55 -4.99
CA MET A 1 11.02 38.68 -3.84
C MET A 1 9.81 37.81 -3.58
N VAL A 2 9.76 36.65 -4.23
CA VAL A 2 8.70 35.68 -3.96
C VAL A 2 9.13 34.96 -2.68
N SER A 3 8.32 35.06 -1.64
CA SER A 3 8.59 34.47 -0.35
C SER A 3 8.75 32.96 -0.48
N ASP A 4 9.77 32.43 0.19
CA ASP A 4 10.17 31.02 0.28
C ASP A 4 9.12 30.14 1.01
N SER A 5 7.86 30.58 1.03
CA SER A 5 6.73 30.03 1.79
C SER A 5 5.76 29.20 0.94
N MET A 6 6.08 28.96 -0.33
CA MET A 6 5.40 27.97 -1.19
C MET A 6 6.23 26.67 -1.26
N LEU A 7 6.80 26.27 -0.12
CA LEU A 7 7.22 24.88 0.06
C LEU A 7 5.94 24.04 0.02
N TYR A 8 5.74 23.34 -1.11
CA TYR A 8 4.78 22.26 -1.28
C TYR A 8 4.77 21.41 0.00
N SER A 9 3.80 21.63 0.88
CA SER A 9 3.48 20.71 1.95
C SER A 9 2.96 19.46 1.27
N CYS A 10 3.85 18.54 0.91
CA CYS A 10 3.47 17.21 0.47
C CYS A 10 2.88 16.52 1.71
N SER A 11 1.60 16.78 1.97
CA SER A 11 0.85 16.08 3.00
C SER A 11 0.96 14.60 2.72
N LEU A 12 1.23 13.80 3.75
CA LEU A 12 1.25 12.35 3.61
C LEU A 12 -0.08 11.89 3.00
N PRO A 13 -0.07 10.94 2.05
CA PRO A 13 -1.28 10.49 1.39
C PRO A 13 -2.30 10.00 2.42
N ASP A 14 -3.56 10.40 2.24
CA ASP A 14 -4.66 9.86 3.05
C ASP A 14 -4.72 8.34 2.89
N GLU A 15 -4.84 7.63 4.00
CA GLU A 15 -4.73 6.18 4.02
C GLU A 15 -5.94 5.52 3.35
N GLU A 16 -7.14 6.08 3.49
CA GLU A 16 -8.34 5.53 2.87
C GLU A 16 -8.31 5.69 1.35
N TYR A 17 -7.92 6.87 0.87
CA TYR A 17 -7.67 7.11 -0.54
C TYR A 17 -6.57 6.19 -1.08
N SER A 18 -5.47 6.01 -0.34
CA SER A 18 -4.34 5.17 -0.76
C SER A 18 -4.75 3.70 -0.88
N ILE A 19 -5.52 3.16 0.07
CA ILE A 19 -6.08 1.80 -0.01
C ILE A 19 -7.04 1.68 -1.20
N SER A 20 -7.88 2.69 -1.43
CA SER A 20 -8.82 2.70 -2.57
C SER A 20 -8.08 2.70 -3.91
N LEU A 21 -7.07 3.55 -4.06
CA LEU A 21 -6.21 3.61 -5.24
C LEU A 21 -5.49 2.28 -5.46
N PHE A 22 -4.86 1.73 -4.43
CA PHE A 22 -4.18 0.44 -4.50
C PHE A 22 -5.10 -0.66 -5.00
N ARG A 23 -6.32 -0.72 -4.47
CA ARG A 23 -7.33 -1.71 -4.86
C ARG A 23 -7.74 -1.58 -6.32
N LYS A 24 -7.96 -0.34 -6.80
CA LYS A 24 -8.30 -0.07 -8.20
C LYS A 24 -7.19 -0.55 -9.14
N ILE A 25 -5.93 -0.27 -8.79
CA ILE A 25 -4.77 -0.72 -9.57
C ILE A 25 -4.67 -2.24 -9.56
N ARG A 26 -4.73 -2.85 -8.36
CA ARG A 26 -4.55 -4.29 -8.18
C ARG A 26 -5.59 -5.13 -8.91
N TRP A 27 -6.84 -4.68 -8.92
CA TRP A 27 -7.97 -5.39 -9.50
C TRP A 27 -8.51 -4.68 -10.73
N ALA A 28 -7.63 -4.05 -11.52
CA ALA A 28 -8.00 -3.36 -12.76
C ALA A 28 -8.74 -4.30 -13.73
N ASP A 29 -8.32 -5.56 -13.79
CA ASP A 29 -8.92 -6.62 -14.63
C ASP A 29 -10.00 -7.44 -13.90
N GLY A 30 -10.46 -6.95 -12.74
CA GLY A 30 -11.37 -7.66 -11.86
C GLY A 30 -10.66 -8.47 -10.77
N VAL A 31 -11.43 -8.84 -9.75
CA VAL A 31 -10.90 -9.59 -8.59
C VAL A 31 -10.74 -11.06 -8.97
N PHE A 32 -9.53 -11.59 -8.85
CA PHE A 32 -9.24 -13.00 -9.07
C PHE A 32 -8.58 -13.64 -7.84
N CYS A 33 -8.73 -14.95 -7.70
CA CYS A 33 -8.11 -15.69 -6.62
C CYS A 33 -6.58 -15.75 -6.82
N PRO A 34 -5.76 -15.27 -5.86
CA PRO A 34 -4.30 -15.30 -6.00
C PRO A 34 -3.70 -16.72 -5.86
N LYS A 35 -4.52 -17.74 -5.57
CA LYS A 35 -4.10 -19.14 -5.44
C LYS A 35 -4.36 -19.96 -6.71
N CYS A 36 -5.54 -19.82 -7.32
CA CYS A 36 -5.95 -20.62 -8.48
C CYS A 36 -6.33 -19.79 -9.71
N HIS A 37 -6.19 -18.46 -9.64
CA HIS A 37 -6.47 -17.51 -10.71
C HIS A 37 -7.92 -17.48 -11.23
N SER A 38 -8.85 -18.16 -10.57
CA SER A 38 -10.27 -18.07 -10.90
C SER A 38 -10.86 -16.70 -10.56
N PHE A 39 -11.68 -16.16 -11.47
CA PHE A 39 -12.49 -14.95 -11.27
C PHE A 39 -13.80 -15.23 -10.53
N HIS A 40 -14.11 -16.49 -10.23
CA HIS A 40 -15.30 -16.84 -9.47
C HIS A 40 -15.08 -16.54 -7.97
N VAL A 41 -15.27 -15.28 -7.63
CA VAL A 41 -14.94 -14.70 -6.33
C VAL A 41 -16.16 -13.99 -5.74
N GLU A 42 -16.44 -14.29 -4.47
CA GLU A 42 -17.45 -13.61 -3.67
C GLU A 42 -16.79 -12.57 -2.75
N LYS A 43 -17.39 -11.37 -2.68
CA LYS A 43 -16.97 -10.31 -1.75
C LYS A 43 -17.62 -10.53 -0.39
N ARG A 44 -16.81 -10.72 0.66
CA ARG A 44 -17.26 -11.08 2.04
C ARG A 44 -17.34 -9.88 3.00
N GLY A 45 -17.56 -8.69 2.45
CA GLY A 45 -17.54 -7.43 3.20
C GLY A 45 -16.13 -7.00 3.64
N PRO A 46 -15.96 -5.73 4.04
CA PRO A 46 -14.67 -5.22 4.52
C PRO A 46 -14.36 -5.66 5.96
N GLN A 47 -13.07 -5.63 6.31
CA GLN A 47 -12.56 -5.60 7.68
C GLN A 47 -11.77 -4.30 7.85
N GLY A 48 -12.34 -3.35 8.58
CA GLY A 48 -11.87 -1.96 8.54
C GLY A 48 -11.95 -1.42 7.11
N ARG A 49 -10.83 -0.94 6.56
CA ARG A 49 -10.73 -0.40 5.20
C ARG A 49 -10.40 -1.45 4.12
N ILE A 50 -10.12 -2.69 4.53
CA ILE A 50 -9.61 -3.76 3.65
C ILE A 50 -10.77 -4.64 3.20
N HIS A 51 -10.92 -4.89 1.89
CA HIS A 51 -11.93 -5.82 1.40
C HIS A 51 -11.47 -7.27 1.55
N ARG A 52 -12.41 -8.14 1.90
CA ARG A 52 -12.22 -9.59 1.97
C ARG A 52 -12.98 -10.30 0.87
N TYR A 53 -12.39 -11.39 0.40
CA TYR A 53 -12.85 -12.15 -0.73
C TYR A 53 -12.74 -13.65 -0.42
N GLN A 54 -13.65 -14.42 -1.01
CA GLN A 54 -13.55 -15.88 -1.02
C GLN A 54 -13.64 -16.38 -2.46
N CYS A 55 -12.69 -17.23 -2.86
CA CYS A 55 -12.80 -17.95 -4.11
C CYS A 55 -13.81 -19.09 -3.99
N LYS A 56 -14.80 -19.13 -4.88
CA LYS A 56 -15.80 -20.20 -4.92
C LYS A 56 -15.28 -21.48 -5.56
N ASN A 57 -14.21 -21.41 -6.35
CA ASN A 57 -13.61 -22.60 -6.98
C ASN A 57 -12.71 -23.41 -6.03
N CYS A 58 -11.85 -22.75 -5.24
CA CYS A 58 -10.89 -23.45 -4.37
C CYS A 58 -11.09 -23.20 -2.87
N GLY A 59 -12.11 -22.43 -2.49
CA GLY A 59 -12.42 -22.09 -1.10
C GLY A 59 -11.47 -21.10 -0.43
N ASN A 60 -10.41 -20.66 -1.12
CA ASN A 60 -9.40 -19.78 -0.53
C ASN A 60 -9.97 -18.41 -0.14
N ASN A 61 -9.71 -17.99 1.11
CA ASN A 61 -10.00 -16.65 1.59
C ASN A 61 -8.79 -15.74 1.36
N PHE A 62 -9.02 -14.53 0.85
CA PHE A 62 -7.96 -13.55 0.60
C PHE A 62 -8.49 -12.12 0.76
N ASN A 63 -7.58 -11.15 0.76
CA ASN A 63 -7.89 -9.73 0.87
C ASN A 63 -7.08 -8.92 -0.15
N ASP A 64 -7.28 -7.60 -0.15
CA ASP A 64 -6.55 -6.69 -1.04
C ASP A 64 -5.03 -6.88 -0.98
N PHE A 65 -4.46 -7.21 0.18
CA PHE A 65 -3.02 -7.36 0.38
C PHE A 65 -2.50 -8.79 0.24
N THR A 66 -3.34 -9.80 0.08
CA THR A 66 -2.88 -11.21 -0.06
C THR A 66 -1.92 -11.36 -1.23
N ASN A 67 -0.78 -12.02 -1.01
CA ASN A 67 0.33 -12.17 -1.98
C ASN A 67 0.90 -10.84 -2.48
N THR A 68 0.92 -9.82 -1.64
CA THR A 68 1.60 -8.54 -1.92
C THR A 68 2.70 -8.30 -0.89
N ILE A 69 3.62 -7.39 -1.21
CA ILE A 69 4.62 -6.90 -0.25
C ILE A 69 3.97 -6.25 0.99
N PHE A 70 2.70 -5.83 0.89
CA PHE A 70 1.97 -5.18 1.99
C PHE A 70 1.27 -6.17 2.93
N HIS A 71 1.20 -7.47 2.60
CA HIS A 71 0.39 -8.46 3.32
C HIS A 71 0.66 -8.55 4.83
N ARG A 72 1.85 -8.15 5.28
CA ARG A 72 2.28 -8.19 6.68
C ARG A 72 2.82 -6.85 7.19
N SER A 73 2.67 -5.79 6.40
CA SER A 73 3.09 -4.46 6.83
C SER A 73 2.08 -3.90 7.82
N GLN A 74 2.57 -3.44 8.97
CA GLN A 74 1.80 -2.60 9.91
C GLN A 74 1.90 -1.11 9.55
N VAL A 75 2.72 -0.77 8.55
CA VAL A 75 2.86 0.60 8.07
C VAL A 75 1.74 0.90 7.09
N PRO A 76 1.02 2.03 7.26
CA PRO A 76 -0.06 2.44 6.37
C PRO A 76 0.42 2.49 4.91
N ILE A 77 -0.40 2.04 3.97
CA ILE A 77 0.02 1.95 2.56
C ILE A 77 0.31 3.34 1.97
N GLY A 78 -0.38 4.39 2.43
CA GLY A 78 -0.10 5.77 2.03
C GLY A 78 1.32 6.20 2.36
N ILE A 79 1.87 5.76 3.50
CA ILE A 79 3.27 6.00 3.86
C ILE A 79 4.21 5.23 2.94
N ILE A 80 3.87 3.98 2.61
CA ILE A 80 4.71 3.18 1.71
C ILE A 80 4.72 3.79 0.30
N PHE A 81 3.58 4.28 -0.18
CA PHE A 81 3.49 5.04 -1.43
C PHE A 81 4.31 6.31 -1.38
N TYR A 82 4.22 7.08 -0.30
CA TYR A 82 5.07 8.26 -0.11
C TYR A 82 6.56 7.92 -0.24
N ILE A 83 7.01 6.86 0.44
CA ILE A 83 8.40 6.39 0.37
C ILE A 83 8.75 5.94 -1.05
N LEU A 84 7.88 5.19 -1.72
CA LEU A 84 8.05 4.70 -3.09
C LEU A 84 8.28 5.87 -4.07
N PHE A 85 7.47 6.91 -3.99
CA PHE A 85 7.60 8.10 -4.86
C PHE A 85 8.76 9.02 -4.46
N ASN A 86 9.36 8.82 -3.28
CA ASN A 86 10.48 9.62 -2.77
C ASN A 86 11.72 8.75 -2.48
N MET A 87 11.94 7.69 -3.26
CA MET A 87 13.05 6.73 -3.06
C MET A 87 14.45 7.37 -3.17
N ASN A 88 14.55 8.49 -3.87
CA ASN A 88 15.76 9.33 -3.99
C ASN A 88 16.14 10.02 -2.67
N LYS A 89 15.21 10.20 -1.73
CA LYS A 89 15.50 10.80 -0.43
C LYS A 89 16.27 9.85 0.47
N THR A 90 17.06 10.45 1.38
CA THR A 90 17.78 9.69 2.41
C THR A 90 16.81 9.08 3.42
N THR A 91 17.21 7.96 4.05
CA THR A 91 16.43 7.32 5.11
C THR A 91 16.14 8.29 6.27
N THR A 92 17.06 9.21 6.57
CA THR A 92 16.89 10.20 7.64
C THR A 92 15.84 11.25 7.28
N ALA A 93 15.82 11.74 6.04
CA ALA A 93 14.81 12.68 5.58
C ALA A 93 13.41 12.06 5.62
N LEU A 94 13.26 10.85 5.06
CA LEU A 94 11.99 10.12 5.07
C LEU A 94 11.50 9.80 6.50
N ALA A 95 12.40 9.44 7.42
CA ALA A 95 12.05 9.22 8.82
C ALA A 95 11.48 10.48 9.48
N LYS A 96 12.10 11.63 9.22
CA LYS A 96 11.62 12.94 9.71
C LYS A 96 10.26 13.31 9.13
N GLU A 97 10.08 13.16 7.82
CA GLU A 97 8.86 13.55 7.10
C GLU A 97 7.66 12.64 7.41
N THR A 98 7.90 11.34 7.58
CA THR A 98 6.82 10.36 7.83
C THR A 98 6.54 10.11 9.30
N GLY A 99 7.42 10.58 10.21
CA GLY A 99 7.34 10.30 11.65
C GLY A 99 7.71 8.85 12.04
N HIS A 100 8.20 8.03 11.11
CA HIS A 100 8.62 6.66 11.39
C HIS A 100 10.13 6.54 11.67
N THR A 101 10.51 5.50 12.40
CA THR A 101 11.93 5.24 12.70
C THR A 101 12.75 4.98 11.43
N ARG A 102 14.04 5.32 11.45
CA ARG A 102 14.96 5.01 10.34
C ARG A 102 15.01 3.51 10.01
N LEU A 103 14.82 2.64 11.00
CA LEU A 103 14.75 1.19 10.80
C LEU A 103 13.52 0.80 10.00
N THR A 104 12.35 1.34 10.34
CA THR A 104 11.10 1.14 9.59
C THR A 104 11.26 1.58 8.13
N ILE A 105 11.80 2.78 7.90
CA ILE A 105 12.07 3.30 6.55
C ILE A 105 13.05 2.39 5.80
N SER A 106 14.16 1.99 6.43
CA SER A 106 15.15 1.11 5.79
C SER A 106 14.54 -0.23 5.36
N ARG A 107 13.73 -0.85 6.23
CA ARG A 107 13.00 -2.09 5.93
C ARG A 107 12.07 -1.94 4.74
N ILE A 108 11.31 -0.83 4.67
CA ILE A 108 10.42 -0.53 3.54
C ILE A 108 11.24 -0.34 2.27
N LYS A 109 12.31 0.46 2.30
CA LYS A 109 13.17 0.69 1.12
C LYS A 109 13.75 -0.61 0.58
N ASN A 110 14.18 -1.53 1.46
CA ASN A 110 14.70 -2.83 1.03
C ASN A 110 13.59 -3.70 0.42
N MET A 111 12.43 -3.78 1.08
CA MET A 111 11.25 -4.48 0.56
C MET A 111 10.82 -3.98 -0.84
N LEU A 112 10.98 -2.68 -1.12
CA LEU A 112 10.67 -2.08 -2.41
C LEU A 112 11.76 -2.29 -3.48
N LYS A 113 13.02 -2.57 -3.08
CA LYS A 113 14.15 -2.80 -3.99
C LYS A 113 14.32 -4.26 -4.39
N GLU A 114 13.82 -5.20 -3.59
CA GLU A 114 13.95 -6.65 -3.83
C GLU A 114 13.01 -7.18 -4.93
N LYS A 115 12.57 -6.32 -5.86
CA LYS A 115 11.70 -6.60 -7.00
C LYS A 115 12.04 -5.70 -8.17
#